data_AF-A0A537W4X9-F1
#
_entry.id   AF-A0A537W4X9-F1
#
_cell.length_a   1.000
_cell.length_b   1.000
_cell.length_c   1.000
_cell.angle_alpha   90.00
_cell.angle_beta   90.00
_cell.angle_gamma   90.00
#
_symmetry.space_group_name_H-M   'P 1'
#
loop_
_entity.id
_entity.type
_entity.pdbx_description
1 polymer ?
#
loop_
_entity_poly.entity_id
_entity_poly.type
_entity_poly.pdbx_seq_one_letter_code
_entity_poly.pdbx_strand_id
1 'polypeptide(L)'
;MESPPPTQLERPRSVAEIVGEALDIYQRYPLLFLTLALGVIVPYELAVLAATGEGPLATPAHPSPATTILLFLIEYALLQPLISALHIHAVIQIGEGRRPRLVQVAVRGLRVLPEVVAAVVAAGLGIGLGFLALIVPGILLALRWLVVAQVAAVDHEGWLPSLRRSGELTRGNYLHILGLLLVTALLVGAVNLAAGAIPLGSSSGAASVAVGIVARTLTASFAALALALLYFDLRARSAGRAPRSNPEHQYPRDVD
;
A
#
# COMPACT_ATOMS: atom_id res chain seq x y z
N MET A 1 -1.82 -22.03 25.30
CA MET A 1 -1.90 -20.86 24.42
C MET A 1 -2.53 -21.32 23.13
N GLU A 2 -3.81 -21.04 22.97
CA GLU A 2 -4.57 -21.39 21.77
C GLU A 2 -4.02 -20.56 20.59
N SER A 3 -3.73 -21.22 19.47
CA SER A 3 -3.32 -20.49 18.28
C SER A 3 -4.51 -19.64 17.82
N PRO A 4 -4.36 -18.32 17.61
CA PRO A 4 -5.46 -17.51 17.13
C PRO A 4 -5.96 -18.08 15.78
N PRO A 5 -7.28 -18.03 15.53
CA PRO A 5 -7.85 -18.58 14.31
C PRO A 5 -7.16 -18.00 13.07
N PRO A 6 -7.00 -18.79 11.99
CA PRO A 6 -6.37 -18.32 10.77
C PRO A 6 -7.09 -17.08 10.26
N THR A 7 -6.34 -16.01 10.00
CA THR A 7 -6.90 -14.76 9.46
C THR A 7 -7.52 -15.07 8.10
N GLN A 8 -8.86 -15.10 8.03
CA GLN A 8 -9.56 -15.27 6.75
C GLN A 8 -9.32 -14.01 5.91
N LEU A 9 -8.27 -14.01 5.09
CA LEU A 9 -7.89 -12.85 4.28
C LEU A 9 -9.02 -12.46 3.32
N GLU A 10 -9.73 -13.44 2.75
CA GLU A 10 -10.76 -13.20 1.72
C GLU A 10 -12.19 -13.11 2.30
N ARG A 11 -12.40 -12.19 3.27
CA ARG A 11 -13.75 -11.82 3.74
C ARG A 11 -14.02 -10.33 3.50
N PRO A 12 -15.25 -9.93 3.13
CA PRO A 12 -15.65 -8.53 3.14
C PRO A 12 -15.53 -7.94 4.55
N ARG A 13 -14.98 -6.73 4.65
CA ARG A 13 -14.72 -5.99 5.88
C ARG A 13 -15.25 -4.57 5.76
N SER A 14 -15.75 -4.02 6.86
CA SER A 14 -15.98 -2.59 7.00
C SER A 14 -14.67 -1.80 7.08
N VAL A 15 -14.73 -0.48 6.91
CA VAL A 15 -13.54 0.40 7.04
C VAL A 15 -12.91 0.26 8.43
N ALA A 16 -13.73 0.19 9.48
CA ALA A 16 -13.28 0.02 10.85
C ALA A 16 -12.59 -1.33 11.06
N GLU A 17 -13.10 -2.41 10.46
CA GLU A 17 -12.45 -3.73 10.53
C GLU A 17 -11.12 -3.76 9.79
N ILE A 18 -11.00 -3.09 8.63
CA ILE A 18 -9.71 -3.00 7.91
C ILE A 18 -8.69 -2.26 8.77
N VAL A 19 -9.08 -1.12 9.36
CA VAL A 19 -8.20 -0.33 10.23
C VAL A 19 -7.83 -1.10 11.51
N GLY A 20 -8.81 -1.73 12.16
CA GLY A 20 -8.59 -2.55 13.35
C GLY A 20 -7.66 -3.73 13.07
N GLU A 21 -7.89 -4.47 11.97
CA GLU A 21 -7.04 -5.60 11.58
C GLU A 21 -5.64 -5.14 11.16
N ALA A 22 -5.49 -3.97 10.52
CA ALA A 22 -4.18 -3.38 10.25
C ALA A 22 -3.41 -3.09 11.54
N LEU A 23 -4.07 -2.49 12.55
CA LEU A 23 -3.48 -2.21 13.85
C LEU A 23 -3.13 -3.50 14.61
N ASP A 24 -4.02 -4.50 14.62
CA ASP A 24 -3.80 -5.79 15.26
C ASP A 24 -2.59 -6.52 14.65
N ILE A 25 -2.50 -6.56 13.31
CA ILE A 25 -1.36 -7.15 12.60
C ILE A 25 -0.07 -6.38 12.93
N TYR A 26 -0.13 -5.05 12.93
CA TYR A 26 1.01 -4.20 13.26
C TYR A 26 1.50 -4.43 14.69
N GLN A 27 0.60 -4.47 15.68
CA GLN A 27 0.92 -4.70 17.08
C GLN A 27 1.40 -6.13 17.36
N ARG A 28 0.96 -7.10 16.57
CA ARG A 28 1.40 -8.50 16.69
C ARG A 28 2.77 -8.73 16.07
N TYR A 29 3.15 -7.97 15.04
CA TYR A 29 4.43 -8.11 14.33
C TYR A 29 5.16 -6.77 14.14
N PRO A 30 5.36 -5.95 15.17
CA PRO A 30 5.82 -4.57 15.02
C PRO A 30 7.24 -4.54 14.44
N LEU A 31 8.13 -5.40 14.94
CA LEU A 31 9.51 -5.48 14.46
C LEU A 31 9.61 -5.88 12.99
N LEU A 32 8.74 -6.75 12.49
CA LEU A 32 8.74 -7.13 11.08
C LEU A 32 8.42 -5.93 10.20
N PHE A 33 7.29 -5.28 10.44
CA PHE A 33 6.82 -4.17 9.62
C PHE A 33 7.68 -2.92 9.76
N LEU A 34 8.14 -2.60 10.98
CA LEU A 34 9.13 -1.54 11.21
C LEU A 34 10.43 -1.82 10.48
N THR A 35 10.96 -3.04 10.54
CA THR A 35 12.25 -3.34 9.87
C THR A 35 12.11 -3.28 8.36
N LEU A 36 11.00 -3.79 7.79
CA LEU A 36 10.72 -3.69 6.36
C LEU A 36 10.59 -2.24 5.90
N ALA A 37 9.85 -1.41 6.64
CA ALA A 37 9.65 0.00 6.30
C ALA A 37 10.92 0.83 6.52
N LEU A 38 11.62 0.67 7.66
CA LEU A 38 12.88 1.36 7.97
C LEU A 38 13.97 1.04 6.95
N GLY A 39 14.06 -0.22 6.51
CA GLY A 39 15.03 -0.64 5.50
C GLY A 39 14.88 0.10 4.17
N VAL A 40 13.71 0.68 3.90
CA VAL A 40 13.45 1.51 2.71
C VAL A 40 13.54 3.00 3.03
N ILE A 41 12.94 3.43 4.14
CA ILE A 41 12.76 4.86 4.46
C ILE A 41 14.04 5.51 4.95
N VAL A 42 14.82 4.83 5.81
CA VAL A 42 16.07 5.38 6.33
C VAL A 42 17.05 5.74 5.21
N PRO A 43 17.43 4.83 4.29
CA PRO A 43 18.38 5.17 3.25
C PRO A 43 17.85 6.26 2.30
N TYR A 44 16.54 6.29 2.02
CA TYR A 44 15.94 7.36 1.23
C TYR A 44 16.04 8.71 1.94
N GLU A 45 15.63 8.80 3.21
CA GLU A 45 15.63 10.06 3.95
C GLU A 45 17.04 10.60 4.20
N LEU A 46 18.00 9.72 4.44
CA LEU A 46 19.40 10.12 4.54
C LEU A 46 19.95 10.62 3.19
N ALA A 47 19.53 10.01 2.08
CA ALA A 47 19.90 10.49 0.74
C ALA A 47 19.28 11.85 0.43
N VAL A 48 18.01 12.07 0.79
CA VAL A 48 17.35 13.38 0.68
C VAL A 48 18.08 14.42 1.53
N LEU A 49 18.28 14.14 2.82
CA LEU A 49 19.01 15.04 3.73
C LEU A 49 20.41 15.38 3.21
N ALA A 50 21.15 14.39 2.68
CA ALA A 50 22.49 14.62 2.13
C ALA A 50 22.45 15.44 0.83
N ALA A 51 21.48 15.19 -0.05
CA ALA A 51 21.36 15.89 -1.32
C ALA A 51 20.82 17.31 -1.18
N THR A 52 20.04 17.57 -0.14
CA THR A 52 19.22 18.78 -0.07
C THR A 52 19.36 19.57 1.22
N GLY A 53 19.88 18.97 2.29
CA GLY A 53 20.00 19.58 3.62
C GLY A 53 18.71 19.58 4.44
N GLU A 54 17.62 19.02 3.92
CA GLU A 54 16.31 19.01 4.57
C GLU A 54 15.98 17.66 5.19
N GLY A 55 15.52 17.70 6.45
CA GLY A 55 14.98 16.53 7.14
C GLY A 55 13.51 16.27 6.78
N PRO A 56 12.96 15.10 7.17
CA PRO A 56 11.60 14.70 6.79
C PRO A 56 10.49 15.62 7.35
N LEU A 57 10.78 16.32 8.45
CA LEU A 57 9.86 17.27 9.10
C LEU A 57 10.10 18.72 8.66
N ALA A 58 11.09 18.97 7.80
CA ALA A 58 11.32 20.32 7.32
C ALA A 58 10.14 20.75 6.45
N THR A 59 9.67 21.98 6.66
CA THR A 59 8.88 22.66 5.63
C THR A 59 9.77 22.82 4.41
N PRO A 60 9.39 22.26 3.24
CA PRO A 60 10.28 22.25 2.09
C PRO A 60 10.73 23.66 1.73
N ALA A 61 12.04 23.93 1.81
CA ALA A 61 12.64 25.21 1.44
C ALA A 61 13.29 25.16 0.05
N HIS A 62 13.57 23.97 -0.50
CA HIS A 62 13.19 23.57 -1.87
C HIS A 62 13.14 24.64 -2.98
N PRO A 63 14.25 25.31 -3.39
CA PRO A 63 14.20 26.42 -4.35
C PRO A 63 14.23 26.01 -5.84
N SER A 64 14.25 24.71 -6.20
CA SER A 64 14.25 24.25 -7.61
C SER A 64 13.09 23.28 -7.94
N PRO A 65 12.29 23.56 -8.99
CA PRO A 65 11.22 22.66 -9.44
C PRO A 65 11.71 21.26 -9.84
N ALA A 66 12.92 21.17 -10.41
CA ALA A 66 13.49 19.91 -10.89
C ALA A 66 13.75 18.92 -9.75
N THR A 67 14.32 19.38 -8.63
CA THR A 67 14.55 18.54 -7.44
C THR A 67 13.23 18.01 -6.89
N THR A 68 12.21 18.86 -6.81
CA THR A 68 10.88 18.49 -6.31
C THR A 68 10.24 17.41 -7.17
N ILE A 69 10.27 17.57 -8.49
CA ILE A 69 9.76 16.57 -9.44
C ILE A 69 10.52 15.25 -9.31
N LEU A 70 11.85 15.30 -9.23
CA LEU A 70 12.67 14.09 -9.11
C LEU A 70 12.36 13.30 -7.83
N LEU A 71 12.28 13.99 -6.67
CA LEU A 71 11.96 13.34 -5.40
C LEU A 71 10.56 12.74 -5.40
N PHE A 72 9.58 13.46 -5.97
CA PHE A 72 8.23 12.95 -6.16
C PHE A 72 8.21 11.68 -7.03
N LEU A 73 8.94 11.69 -8.16
CA LEU A 73 9.02 10.52 -9.05
C LEU A 73 9.69 9.33 -8.37
N ILE A 74 10.76 9.53 -7.61
CA ILE A 74 11.42 8.46 -6.84
C ILE A 74 10.47 7.91 -5.79
N GLU A 75 9.77 8.77 -5.06
CA GLU A 75 8.83 8.35 -4.02
C GLU A 75 7.67 7.54 -4.61
N TYR A 76 7.05 8.05 -5.67
CA TYR A 76 5.92 7.43 -6.34
C TYR A 76 6.30 6.14 -7.08
N ALA A 77 7.42 6.15 -7.82
CA ALA A 77 7.80 5.04 -8.68
C ALA A 77 8.64 3.97 -7.98
N LEU A 78 9.26 4.24 -6.83
CA LEU A 78 10.13 3.27 -6.16
C LEU A 78 9.72 2.98 -4.72
N LEU A 79 9.62 4.01 -3.86
CA LEU A 79 9.37 3.81 -2.44
C LEU A 79 8.00 3.21 -2.16
N GLN A 80 6.94 3.81 -2.70
CA GLN A 80 5.58 3.34 -2.47
C GLN A 80 5.36 1.90 -3.00
N PRO A 81 5.77 1.55 -4.24
CA PRO A 81 5.75 0.19 -4.75
C PRO A 81 6.51 -0.81 -3.87
N LEU A 82 7.72 -0.45 -3.44
CA LEU A 82 8.57 -1.33 -2.65
C LEU A 82 7.95 -1.62 -1.28
N ILE A 83 7.52 -0.59 -0.55
CA ILE A 83 6.85 -0.76 0.74
C ILE A 83 5.58 -1.60 0.56
N SER A 84 4.78 -1.32 -0.47
CA SER A 84 3.55 -2.08 -0.76
C SER A 84 3.84 -3.56 -1.01
N ALA A 85 4.82 -3.89 -1.86
CA ALA A 85 5.21 -5.25 -2.18
C ALA A 85 5.72 -6.02 -0.95
N LEU A 86 6.54 -5.37 -0.11
CA LEU A 86 7.04 -5.97 1.13
C LEU A 86 5.90 -6.28 2.11
N HIS A 87 4.99 -5.32 2.30
CA HIS A 87 3.90 -5.46 3.29
C HIS A 87 2.86 -6.49 2.84
N ILE A 88 2.46 -6.51 1.57
CA ILE A 88 1.46 -7.48 1.11
C ILE A 88 1.98 -8.92 1.20
N HIS A 89 3.25 -9.18 0.90
CA HIS A 89 3.82 -10.52 1.07
C HIS A 89 3.97 -10.94 2.54
N ALA A 90 4.19 -10.00 3.47
CA ALA A 90 4.11 -10.28 4.90
C ALA A 90 2.68 -10.67 5.31
N VAL A 91 1.67 -9.90 4.86
CA VAL A 91 0.25 -10.16 5.15
C VAL A 91 -0.18 -11.53 4.60
N ILE A 92 0.26 -11.88 3.38
CA ILE A 92 0.01 -13.21 2.78
C ILE A 92 0.53 -14.33 3.70
N GLN A 93 1.79 -14.26 4.13
CA GLN A 93 2.37 -15.28 5.01
C GLN A 93 1.62 -15.39 6.34
N ILE A 94 1.22 -14.26 6.92
CA ILE A 94 0.46 -14.22 8.18
C ILE A 94 -0.92 -14.86 7.98
N GLY A 95 -1.62 -14.54 6.90
CA GLY A 95 -2.95 -15.11 6.62
C GLY A 95 -2.93 -16.60 6.26
N GLU A 96 -1.83 -17.10 5.70
CA GLU A 96 -1.59 -18.54 5.51
C GLU A 96 -1.22 -19.26 6.83
N GLY A 97 -1.24 -18.57 7.97
CA GLY A 97 -0.86 -19.11 9.28
C GLY A 97 0.64 -19.36 9.43
N ARG A 98 1.47 -18.92 8.49
CA ARG A 98 2.93 -19.06 8.55
C ARG A 98 3.52 -17.96 9.43
N ARG A 99 4.62 -18.25 10.12
CA ARG A 99 5.41 -17.22 10.81
C ARG A 99 6.23 -16.45 9.77
N PRO A 100 5.99 -15.14 9.58
CA PRO A 100 6.68 -14.38 8.55
C PRO A 100 8.17 -14.25 8.86
N ARG A 101 9.02 -14.62 7.88
CA ARG A 101 10.47 -14.47 7.98
C ARG A 101 10.93 -13.26 7.17
N LEU A 102 11.57 -12.30 7.84
CA LEU A 102 11.99 -11.02 7.27
C LEU A 102 12.68 -11.17 5.91
N VAL A 103 13.73 -11.99 5.84
CA VAL A 103 14.52 -12.20 4.61
C VAL A 103 13.67 -12.79 3.48
N GLN A 104 12.80 -13.75 3.78
CA GLN A 104 11.96 -14.39 2.76
C GLN A 104 10.91 -13.42 2.20
N VAL A 105 10.30 -12.60 3.07
CA VAL A 105 9.38 -11.53 2.67
C VAL A 105 10.11 -10.51 1.80
N ALA A 106 11.31 -10.07 2.24
CA ALA A 106 12.11 -9.08 1.53
C ALA A 106 12.50 -9.56 0.12
N VAL A 107 13.05 -10.77 0.00
CA VAL A 107 13.44 -11.35 -1.30
C VAL A 107 12.24 -11.48 -2.22
N ARG A 108 11.07 -11.91 -1.71
CA ARG A 108 9.86 -12.04 -2.52
C ARG A 108 9.34 -10.67 -2.99
N GLY A 109 9.29 -9.69 -2.10
CA GLY A 109 8.89 -8.31 -2.45
C GLY A 109 9.83 -7.64 -3.45
N LEU A 110 11.15 -7.83 -3.31
CA LEU A 110 12.12 -7.29 -4.26
C LEU A 110 12.01 -7.98 -5.64
N ARG A 111 11.72 -9.28 -5.69
CA ARG A 111 11.59 -10.02 -6.95
C ARG A 111 10.45 -9.48 -7.82
N VAL A 112 9.36 -9.05 -7.20
CA VAL A 112 8.16 -8.57 -7.91
C VAL A 112 8.20 -7.08 -8.19
N LEU A 113 9.17 -6.36 -7.59
CA LEU A 113 9.29 -4.92 -7.67
C LEU A 113 9.26 -4.38 -9.12
N PRO A 114 9.98 -4.94 -10.11
CA PRO A 114 9.94 -4.41 -11.48
C PRO A 114 8.53 -4.38 -12.07
N GLU A 115 7.73 -5.41 -11.80
CA GLU A 115 6.35 -5.51 -12.26
C GLU A 115 5.44 -4.51 -11.54
N VAL A 116 5.58 -4.41 -10.21
CA VAL A 116 4.84 -3.44 -9.39
C VAL A 116 5.15 -2.01 -9.82
N VAL A 117 6.42 -1.68 -10.04
CA VAL A 117 6.87 -0.37 -10.51
C VAL A 117 6.30 -0.08 -11.90
N ALA A 118 6.38 -1.02 -12.85
CA ALA A 118 5.81 -0.84 -14.18
C ALA A 118 4.29 -0.58 -14.12
N ALA A 119 3.56 -1.31 -13.28
CA ALA A 119 2.12 -1.13 -13.10
C ALA A 119 1.77 0.22 -12.46
N VAL A 120 2.48 0.64 -11.41
CA VAL A 120 2.26 1.92 -10.71
C VAL A 120 2.64 3.12 -11.58
N VAL A 121 3.73 3.03 -12.34
CA VAL A 121 4.12 4.07 -13.30
C VAL A 121 3.08 4.18 -14.42
N ALA A 122 2.63 3.07 -15.00
CA ALA A 122 1.58 3.08 -16.01
C ALA A 122 0.26 3.65 -15.47
N ALA A 123 -0.13 3.29 -14.24
CA ALA A 123 -1.27 3.88 -13.56
C ALA A 123 -1.11 5.40 -13.38
N GLY A 124 0.07 5.84 -12.93
CA GLY A 124 0.39 7.24 -12.70
C GLY A 124 0.31 8.09 -13.97
N LEU A 125 0.84 7.58 -15.08
CA LEU A 125 0.72 8.22 -16.39
C LEU A 125 -0.74 8.33 -16.82
N GLY A 126 -1.51 7.25 -16.68
CA GLY A 126 -2.94 7.28 -17.02
C GLY A 126 -3.74 8.24 -16.13
N ILE A 127 -3.45 8.31 -14.83
CA ILE A 127 -4.07 9.25 -13.89
C ILE A 127 -3.70 10.69 -14.26
N GLY A 128 -2.42 10.95 -14.55
CA GLY A 128 -1.93 12.27 -14.98
C GLY A 128 -2.60 12.74 -16.26
N LEU A 129 -2.71 11.87 -17.27
CA LEU A 129 -3.46 12.15 -18.51
C LEU A 129 -4.95 12.38 -18.23
N GLY A 130 -5.52 11.61 -17.31
CA GLY A 130 -6.89 11.80 -16.84
C GLY A 130 -7.10 13.21 -16.30
N PHE A 131 -6.27 13.65 -15.36
CA PHE A 131 -6.32 15.00 -14.79
C PHE A 131 -6.03 16.10 -15.81
N LEU A 132 -5.12 15.86 -16.77
CA LEU A 132 -4.82 16.81 -17.83
C LEU A 132 -6.01 17.01 -18.77
N ALA A 133 -6.77 15.95 -19.05
CA ALA A 133 -8.00 16.04 -19.82
C ALA A 133 -9.12 16.72 -19.00
N LEU A 134 -9.43 16.19 -17.81
CA LEU A 134 -10.49 16.66 -16.91
C LEU A 134 -10.27 16.15 -15.47
N ILE A 135 -10.70 16.92 -14.47
CA ILE A 135 -10.55 16.55 -13.05
C ILE A 135 -11.28 15.24 -12.70
N VAL A 136 -12.52 15.07 -13.17
CA VAL A 136 -13.37 13.92 -12.80
C VAL A 136 -12.81 12.57 -13.31
N PRO A 137 -12.41 12.44 -14.59
CA PRO A 137 -11.70 11.25 -15.08
C PRO A 137 -10.42 10.93 -14.31
N GLY A 138 -9.62 11.94 -13.95
CA GLY A 138 -8.41 11.76 -13.15
C GLY A 138 -8.70 11.10 -11.79
N ILE A 139 -9.71 11.60 -11.07
CA ILE A 139 -10.15 11.03 -9.79
C ILE A 139 -10.66 9.59 -9.97
N LEU A 140 -11.47 9.34 -11.00
CA LEU A 140 -12.01 8.00 -11.27
C LEU A 140 -10.90 6.99 -11.56
N LEU A 141 -9.88 7.37 -12.33
CA LEU A 141 -8.72 6.52 -12.60
C LEU A 141 -7.89 6.26 -11.34
N ALA A 142 -7.70 7.28 -10.49
CA ALA A 142 -6.98 7.13 -9.22
C ALA A 142 -7.69 6.12 -8.29
N LEU A 143 -9.02 6.19 -8.19
CA LEU A 143 -9.79 5.21 -7.42
C LEU A 143 -9.77 3.82 -8.06
N ARG A 144 -9.82 3.75 -9.39
CA ARG A 144 -9.81 2.49 -10.15
C ARG A 144 -8.49 1.72 -9.97
N TRP A 145 -7.38 2.43 -9.88
CA TRP A 145 -6.03 1.86 -9.78
C TRP A 145 -5.41 1.96 -8.38
N LEU A 146 -6.21 2.25 -7.35
CA LEU A 146 -5.70 2.43 -5.99
C LEU A 146 -4.95 1.21 -5.46
N VAL A 147 -5.39 -0.01 -5.81
CA VAL A 147 -4.78 -1.27 -5.37
C VAL A 147 -3.91 -1.94 -6.45
N VAL A 148 -3.48 -1.18 -7.47
CA VAL A 148 -2.70 -1.74 -8.59
C VAL A 148 -1.37 -2.33 -8.14
N ALA A 149 -0.71 -1.72 -7.15
CA ALA A 149 0.54 -2.22 -6.61
C ALA A 149 0.37 -3.60 -5.95
N GLN A 150 -0.72 -3.78 -5.23
CA GLN A 150 -1.09 -5.03 -4.55
C GLN A 150 -1.43 -6.11 -5.57
N VAL A 151 -2.21 -5.77 -6.59
CA VAL A 151 -2.53 -6.70 -7.69
C VAL A 151 -1.25 -7.17 -8.39
N ALA A 152 -0.38 -6.25 -8.80
CA ALA A 152 0.88 -6.58 -9.48
C ALA A 152 1.82 -7.42 -8.59
N ALA A 153 1.82 -7.18 -7.28
CA ALA A 153 2.62 -7.94 -6.34
C ALA A 153 2.10 -9.36 -6.09
N VAL A 154 0.83 -9.66 -6.38
CA VAL A 154 0.20 -10.95 -6.05
C VAL A 154 -0.11 -11.79 -7.27
N ASP A 155 -0.64 -11.18 -8.33
CA ASP A 155 -1.24 -11.92 -9.45
C ASP A 155 -0.18 -12.31 -10.50
N HIS A 156 0.97 -11.61 -10.59
CA HIS A 156 2.11 -11.93 -11.47
C HIS A 156 1.78 -12.10 -12.97
N GLU A 157 0.81 -11.34 -13.47
CA GLU A 157 0.34 -11.42 -14.87
C GLU A 157 0.90 -10.28 -15.75
N GLY A 158 1.77 -9.42 -15.20
CA GLY A 158 2.30 -8.24 -15.85
C GLY A 158 1.54 -6.95 -15.52
N TRP A 159 2.10 -5.83 -15.95
CA TRP A 159 1.61 -4.49 -15.58
C TRP A 159 0.22 -4.16 -16.15
N LEU A 160 -0.07 -4.56 -17.40
CA LEU A 160 -1.33 -4.23 -18.06
C LEU A 160 -2.52 -5.06 -17.51
N PRO A 161 -2.39 -6.39 -17.33
CA PRO A 161 -3.40 -7.16 -16.61
C PRO A 161 -3.64 -6.64 -15.20
N SER A 162 -2.59 -6.21 -14.48
CA SER A 162 -2.71 -5.64 -13.14
C SER A 162 -3.60 -4.39 -13.08
N LEU A 163 -3.47 -3.48 -14.05
CA LEU A 163 -4.33 -2.30 -14.18
C LEU A 163 -5.80 -2.67 -14.42
N ARG A 164 -6.06 -3.66 -15.29
CA ARG A 164 -7.42 -4.13 -15.59
C ARG A 164 -8.04 -4.75 -14.34
N ARG A 165 -7.31 -5.65 -13.70
CA ARG A 165 -7.74 -6.38 -12.51
C ARG A 165 -7.99 -5.45 -11.32
N SER A 166 -7.12 -4.47 -11.05
CA SER A 166 -7.40 -3.44 -10.04
C SER A 166 -8.71 -2.71 -10.31
N GLY A 167 -9.00 -2.39 -11.58
CA GLY A 167 -10.24 -1.73 -11.97
C GLY A 167 -11.49 -2.58 -11.82
N GLU A 168 -11.38 -3.91 -11.95
CA GLU A 168 -12.48 -4.84 -11.68
C GLU A 168 -12.78 -4.97 -10.18
N LEU A 169 -11.72 -5.08 -9.38
CA LEU A 169 -11.81 -5.19 -7.92
C LEU A 169 -12.46 -3.95 -7.29
N THR A 170 -12.03 -2.76 -7.70
CA THR A 170 -12.50 -1.48 -7.15
C THR A 170 -13.90 -1.08 -7.62
N ARG A 171 -14.33 -1.58 -8.80
CA ARG A 171 -15.63 -1.24 -9.39
C ARG A 171 -16.78 -1.56 -8.43
N GLY A 172 -17.62 -0.56 -8.17
CA GLY A 172 -18.80 -0.68 -7.30
C GLY A 172 -18.51 -0.46 -5.81
N ASN A 173 -17.24 -0.25 -5.42
CA ASN A 173 -16.82 -0.06 -4.02
C ASN A 173 -16.18 1.31 -3.77
N TYR A 174 -16.40 2.31 -4.64
CA TYR A 174 -15.73 3.62 -4.55
C TYR A 174 -15.97 4.37 -3.23
N LEU A 175 -17.19 4.31 -2.69
CA LEU A 175 -17.50 4.94 -1.38
C LEU A 175 -16.77 4.24 -0.23
N HIS A 176 -16.65 2.91 -0.28
CA HIS A 176 -15.91 2.13 0.70
C HIS A 176 -14.42 2.47 0.66
N ILE A 177 -13.86 2.54 -0.55
CA ILE A 177 -12.48 2.96 -0.80
C ILE A 177 -12.24 4.39 -0.28
N LEU A 178 -13.12 5.32 -0.62
CA LEU A 178 -13.01 6.72 -0.19
C LEU A 178 -13.09 6.86 1.33
N GLY A 179 -13.98 6.12 1.98
CA GLY A 179 -14.08 6.07 3.44
C GLY A 179 -12.79 5.58 4.09
N LEU A 180 -12.17 4.52 3.55
CA LEU A 180 -10.88 4.03 4.06
C LEU A 180 -9.75 5.03 3.81
N LEU A 181 -9.68 5.64 2.63
CA LEU A 181 -8.69 6.68 2.32
C LEU A 181 -8.81 7.87 3.28
N LEU A 182 -10.04 8.31 3.56
CA LEU A 182 -10.28 9.41 4.50
C LEU A 182 -9.79 9.06 5.90
N VAL A 183 -10.18 7.91 6.45
CA VAL A 183 -9.75 7.49 7.79
C VAL A 183 -8.23 7.32 7.85
N THR A 184 -7.63 6.70 6.84
CA THR A 184 -6.17 6.53 6.75
C THR A 184 -5.45 7.88 6.68
N ALA A 185 -5.95 8.82 5.87
CA ALA A 185 -5.39 10.15 5.74
C ALA A 185 -5.48 10.95 7.06
N LEU A 186 -6.59 10.83 7.79
CA LEU A 186 -6.75 11.47 9.11
C LEU A 186 -5.75 10.91 10.13
N LEU A 187 -5.56 9.58 10.17
CA LEU A 187 -4.59 8.94 11.06
C LEU A 187 -3.16 9.33 10.72
N VAL A 188 -2.79 9.29 9.44
CA VAL A 188 -1.47 9.71 8.95
C VAL A 188 -1.23 11.19 9.24
N GLY A 189 -2.21 12.04 8.97
CA GLY A 189 -2.17 13.47 9.26
C GLY A 189 -1.97 13.75 10.74
N ALA A 190 -2.70 13.04 11.62
CA ALA A 190 -2.55 13.18 13.07
C ALA A 190 -1.13 12.83 13.55
N VAL A 191 -0.53 11.74 13.03
CA VAL A 191 0.84 11.34 13.38
C VAL A 191 1.85 12.39 12.90
N ASN A 192 1.71 12.89 11.67
CA ASN A 192 2.61 13.90 11.12
C ASN A 192 2.50 15.24 11.86
N LEU A 193 1.28 15.67 12.21
CA LEU A 193 1.05 16.86 13.03
C LEU A 193 1.67 16.71 14.42
N ALA A 194 1.48 15.55 15.07
CA ALA A 194 2.07 15.27 16.38
C ALA A 194 3.61 15.28 16.31
N ALA A 195 4.20 14.69 15.27
CA ALA A 195 5.65 14.70 15.06
C ALA A 195 6.20 16.12 14.83
N GLY A 196 5.52 16.93 14.02
CA GLY A 196 5.91 18.32 13.74
C GLY A 196 5.73 19.27 14.92
N ALA A 197 4.87 18.94 15.88
CA ALA A 197 4.65 19.74 17.08
C ALA A 197 5.73 19.56 18.17
N ILE A 198 6.62 18.57 18.03
CA ILE A 198 7.70 18.32 19.00
C ILE A 198 8.75 19.44 18.86
N PRO A 199 9.10 20.17 19.94
CA PRO A 199 10.02 21.30 19.88
C PRO A 199 11.47 20.83 19.79
N LEU A 200 11.91 20.45 18.58
CA LEU A 200 13.23 19.87 18.33
C LEU A 200 14.29 20.88 17.87
N GLY A 201 13.93 22.18 17.82
CA GLY A 201 14.81 23.24 17.35
C GLY A 201 14.95 23.22 15.82
N SER A 202 16.14 22.92 15.30
CA SER A 202 16.39 22.87 13.85
C SER A 202 15.69 21.68 13.20
N SER A 203 14.96 21.91 12.11
CA SER A 203 14.28 20.86 11.33
C SER A 203 15.22 19.84 10.68
N SER A 204 16.49 20.18 10.50
CA SER A 204 17.56 19.31 9.98
C SER A 204 18.46 18.71 11.06
N GLY A 205 18.21 18.99 12.34
CA GLY A 205 18.97 18.41 13.45
C GLY A 205 18.72 16.91 13.57
N ALA A 206 19.69 16.16 14.11
CA ALA A 206 19.60 14.70 14.23
C ALA A 206 18.33 14.22 14.94
N ALA A 207 17.85 14.94 15.97
CA ALA A 207 16.61 14.62 16.66
C ALA A 207 15.37 14.80 15.76
N SER A 208 15.28 15.91 15.01
CA SER A 208 14.20 16.15 14.04
C SER A 208 14.17 15.10 12.93
N VAL A 209 15.35 14.76 12.39
CA VAL A 209 15.49 13.71 11.38
C VAL A 209 15.04 12.36 11.92
N ALA A 210 15.46 12.00 13.13
CA ALA A 210 15.06 10.74 13.76
C ALA A 210 13.54 10.66 13.98
N VAL A 211 12.92 11.70 14.54
CA VAL A 211 11.46 11.77 14.73
C VAL A 211 10.72 11.69 13.38
N GLY A 212 11.21 12.41 12.37
CA GLY A 212 10.63 12.39 11.02
C GLY A 212 10.68 11.02 10.37
N ILE A 213 11.82 10.34 10.44
CA ILE A 213 11.99 8.96 9.95
C ILE A 213 11.01 8.03 10.65
N VAL A 214 10.89 8.12 11.98
CA VAL A 214 9.96 7.29 12.76
C VAL A 214 8.51 7.55 12.33
N ALA A 215 8.10 8.82 12.24
CA ALA A 215 6.75 9.22 11.83
C ALA A 215 6.42 8.72 10.41
N ARG A 216 7.33 8.93 9.45
CA ARG A 216 7.18 8.45 8.07
C ARG A 216 7.13 6.93 7.98
N THR A 217 7.95 6.24 8.78
CA THR A 217 7.95 4.77 8.86
C THR A 217 6.61 4.24 9.36
N LEU A 218 6.10 4.79 10.46
CA LEU A 218 4.82 4.39 11.03
C LEU A 218 3.69 4.60 10.04
N THR A 219 3.62 5.78 9.44
CA THR A 219 2.53 6.17 8.53
C THR A 219 2.57 5.38 7.21
N ALA A 220 3.74 5.23 6.59
CA ALA A 220 3.88 4.46 5.35
C ALA A 220 3.59 2.97 5.57
N SER A 221 4.06 2.40 6.68
CA SER A 221 3.82 1.00 7.02
C SER A 221 2.33 0.72 7.28
N PHE A 222 1.68 1.61 8.05
CA PHE A 222 0.25 1.53 8.30
C PHE A 222 -0.57 1.67 7.01
N ALA A 223 -0.25 2.65 6.16
CA ALA A 223 -0.95 2.84 4.88
C ALA A 223 -0.78 1.62 3.96
N ALA A 224 0.41 1.03 3.90
CA ALA A 224 0.66 -0.18 3.11
C ALA A 224 -0.13 -1.40 3.63
N LEU A 225 -0.25 -1.56 4.95
CA LEU A 225 -1.12 -2.59 5.56
C LEU A 225 -2.59 -2.36 5.23
N ALA A 226 -3.08 -1.13 5.40
CA ALA A 226 -4.47 -0.78 5.11
C ALA A 226 -4.82 -1.07 3.63
N LEU A 227 -3.92 -0.73 2.70
CA LEU A 227 -4.10 -1.02 1.28
C LEU A 227 -4.00 -2.51 0.94
N ALA A 228 -3.10 -3.27 1.62
CA ALA A 228 -3.02 -4.72 1.45
C ALA A 228 -4.32 -5.41 1.92
N LEU A 229 -4.86 -5.01 3.06
CA LEU A 229 -6.15 -5.52 3.56
C LEU A 229 -7.33 -5.07 2.69
N LEU A 230 -7.31 -3.84 2.18
CA LEU A 230 -8.29 -3.38 1.19
C LEU A 230 -8.25 -4.24 -0.08
N TYR A 231 -7.07 -4.61 -0.58
CA TYR A 231 -6.94 -5.52 -1.72
C TYR A 231 -7.67 -6.86 -1.47
N PHE A 232 -7.44 -7.48 -0.30
CA PHE A 232 -8.11 -8.75 0.03
C PHE A 232 -9.62 -8.60 0.26
N ASP A 233 -10.06 -7.49 0.88
CA ASP A 233 -11.48 -7.15 1.00
C ASP A 233 -12.15 -7.00 -0.38
N LEU A 234 -11.56 -6.20 -1.28
CA LEU A 234 -12.10 -5.97 -2.62
C LEU A 234 -12.12 -7.26 -3.45
N ARG A 235 -11.11 -8.14 -3.27
CA ARG A 235 -11.07 -9.47 -3.87
C ARG A 235 -12.23 -10.34 -3.39
N ALA A 236 -12.51 -10.37 -2.09
CA ALA A 236 -13.66 -11.08 -1.53
C ALA A 236 -15.00 -10.53 -2.04
N ARG A 237 -15.15 -9.20 -2.09
CA ARG A 237 -16.34 -8.52 -2.64
C ARG A 237 -16.52 -8.76 -4.12
N SER A 238 -15.43 -8.88 -4.88
CA SER A 238 -15.48 -9.20 -6.31
C SER A 238 -15.90 -10.65 -6.55
N ALA A 239 -15.42 -11.59 -5.73
CA ALA A 239 -15.83 -12.99 -5.81
C ALA A 239 -17.34 -13.18 -5.55
N GLY A 240 -17.90 -12.45 -4.58
CA GLY A 240 -19.35 -12.45 -4.32
C GLY A 240 -20.22 -11.86 -5.45
N ARG A 241 -19.63 -11.09 -6.37
CA ARG A 241 -20.33 -10.52 -7.53
C ARG A 241 -20.31 -11.44 -8.76
N ALA A 242 -19.43 -12.44 -8.80
CA ALA A 242 -19.37 -13.36 -9.92
C ALA A 242 -20.62 -14.26 -9.94
N PRO A 243 -21.31 -14.44 -11.07
CA PRO A 243 -22.44 -15.36 -11.15
C PRO A 243 -21.98 -16.76 -10.75
N ARG A 244 -22.64 -17.35 -9.75
CA ARG A 244 -22.39 -18.74 -9.35
C ARG A 244 -22.70 -19.60 -10.57
N SER A 245 -21.69 -20.29 -11.11
CA SER A 245 -21.92 -21.32 -12.12
C SER A 245 -22.85 -22.37 -11.51
N ASN A 246 -24.07 -22.46 -12.02
CA ASN A 246 -25.07 -23.42 -11.54
C ASN A 246 -24.53 -24.86 -11.74
N PRO A 247 -24.44 -25.72 -10.71
CA PRO A 247 -23.97 -27.10 -10.86
C PRO A 247 -24.89 -28.03 -11.69
N GLU A 248 -26.00 -27.56 -12.25
CA GLU A 248 -27.10 -28.41 -12.70
C GLU A 248 -26.99 -29.08 -14.06
N HIS A 249 -25.84 -29.09 -14.74
CA HIS A 249 -25.66 -29.88 -15.98
C HIS A 249 -24.58 -30.94 -15.86
N GLN A 250 -24.64 -31.72 -14.78
CA GLN A 250 -24.08 -33.07 -14.76
C GLN A 250 -25.20 -34.03 -15.17
N TYR A 251 -25.44 -34.14 -16.48
CA TYR A 251 -26.24 -35.24 -17.02
C TYR A 251 -25.56 -36.55 -16.61
N PRO A 252 -26.25 -37.51 -15.98
CA PRO A 252 -25.77 -38.88 -15.94
C PRO A 252 -25.61 -39.32 -17.40
N ARG A 253 -24.39 -39.68 -17.80
CA ARG A 253 -24.26 -40.57 -18.95
C ARG A 253 -24.83 -41.89 -18.46
N ASP A 254 -26.04 -42.18 -18.92
CA ASP A 254 -26.63 -43.49 -18.74
C ASP A 254 -25.63 -44.56 -19.20
N VAL A 255 -25.38 -45.41 -18.22
CA VAL A 255 -24.91 -46.79 -18.20
C VAL A 255 -25.04 -47.53 -19.54
N ASP A 256 -23.98 -48.27 -19.85
CA ASP A 256 -23.94 -49.34 -20.87
C ASP A 256 -25.10 -50.34 -20.78
#